data_AF-A0AAW6U108-F1
#
_entry.id   AF-A0AAW6U108-F1
#
_cell.length_a   1.000
_cell.length_b   1.000
_cell.length_c   1.000
_cell.angle_alpha   90.00
_cell.angle_beta   90.00
_cell.angle_gamma   90.00
#
_symmetry.space_group_name_H-M   'P 1'
#
loop_
_entity.id
_entity.type
_entity.pdbx_description
1 polymer ?
#
loop_
_entity_poly.entity_id
_entity_poly.type
_entity_poly.pdbx_seq_one_letter_code
_entity_poly.pdbx_strand_id
1 'polypeptide(L)'
;MAGHELQGCLSLQGIPNFYKVMFFISLVLLILMPSAILNSSFWLESREILLDGRLAGLEAEIESLEQQIAGDKDHLAGLDAEVLDIARAEQVFSSGSEQGNLWGPDTRWSEMGRARVEEIWRRHGAAQKGLAEAQESVRQKRAELVLVQAGKSHMAHLRAVVSNHRVALYGVILVGAFATVLFALLWGALIQTRVNAILSSWARKQ
;
A
#
# COMPACT_ATOMS: atom_id res chain seq x y z
N MET A 1 -42.60 43.08 57.85
CA MET A 1 -42.26 41.82 58.56
C MET A 1 -42.59 40.66 57.63
N ALA A 2 -41.57 39.84 57.36
CA ALA A 2 -41.55 38.53 56.70
C ALA A 2 -42.66 38.17 55.69
N GLY A 3 -42.36 38.34 54.40
CA GLY A 3 -43.07 37.72 53.29
C GLY A 3 -42.06 37.28 52.24
N HIS A 4 -41.31 36.21 52.52
CA HIS A 4 -40.25 35.70 51.64
C HIS A 4 -40.18 34.17 51.67
N GLU A 5 -41.28 33.49 51.37
CA GLU A 5 -41.32 32.04 51.10
C GLU A 5 -42.44 31.84 50.07
N LEU A 6 -42.23 31.51 48.80
CA LEU A 6 -41.73 30.24 48.27
C LEU A 6 -41.33 30.47 46.81
N GLN A 7 -40.05 30.66 46.53
CA GLN A 7 -39.51 30.57 45.18
C GLN A 7 -39.02 29.12 44.99
N GLY A 8 -39.99 28.20 44.90
CA GLY A 8 -39.74 26.77 44.76
C GLY A 8 -39.42 26.38 43.32
N CYS A 9 -38.20 25.86 43.12
CA CYS A 9 -37.83 24.90 42.08
C CYS A 9 -37.88 25.33 40.60
N LEU A 10 -37.13 26.37 40.25
CA LEU A 10 -36.52 26.44 38.91
C LEU A 10 -35.23 25.59 38.91
N SER A 11 -35.28 24.42 38.26
CA SER A 11 -34.15 23.74 37.58
C SER A 11 -34.26 22.19 37.49
N LEU A 12 -35.46 21.61 37.42
CA LEU A 12 -35.60 20.20 36.97
C LEU A 12 -35.70 20.05 35.44
N GLN A 13 -35.68 21.17 34.71
CA GLN A 13 -35.87 21.22 33.25
C GLN A 13 -34.69 20.63 32.43
N GLY A 14 -33.55 20.33 33.07
CA GLY A 14 -32.36 19.77 32.40
C GLY A 14 -32.24 18.24 32.42
N ILE A 15 -32.90 17.56 33.36
CA ILE A 15 -32.81 16.10 33.52
C ILE A 15 -33.36 15.31 32.31
N PRO A 16 -34.52 15.65 31.70
CA PRO A 16 -35.02 14.88 30.55
C PRO A 16 -34.14 15.00 29.30
N ASN A 17 -33.33 16.07 29.19
CA ASN A 17 -32.39 16.22 28.07
C ASN A 17 -31.15 15.34 28.23
N PHE A 18 -30.69 15.07 29.45
CA PHE A 18 -29.51 14.21 29.67
C PHE A 18 -29.76 12.76 29.22
N TYR A 19 -30.94 12.19 29.52
CA TYR A 19 -31.30 10.84 29.09
C TYR A 19 -31.43 10.74 27.56
N LYS A 20 -32.00 11.76 26.91
CA LYS A 20 -32.05 11.82 25.44
C LYS A 20 -30.65 11.86 24.83
N VAL A 21 -29.73 12.63 25.40
CA VAL A 21 -28.35 12.73 24.93
C VAL A 21 -27.59 11.41 25.14
N MET A 22 -27.71 10.76 26.30
CA MET A 22 -27.05 9.48 26.58
C MET A 22 -27.61 8.33 25.72
N PHE A 23 -28.92 8.31 25.51
CA PHE A 23 -29.56 7.37 24.58
C PHE A 23 -29.07 7.60 23.15
N PHE A 24 -29.00 8.86 22.72
CA PHE A 24 -28.52 9.21 21.38
C PHE A 24 -27.04 8.85 21.18
N ILE A 25 -26.17 9.10 22.16
CA ILE A 25 -24.75 8.69 22.12
C ILE A 25 -24.64 7.16 22.06
N SER A 26 -25.44 6.44 22.85
CA SER A 26 -25.44 4.98 22.85
C SER A 26 -25.94 4.40 21.51
N LEU A 27 -26.97 5.01 20.93
CA LEU A 27 -27.50 4.65 19.61
C LEU A 27 -26.48 4.93 18.50
N VAL A 28 -25.82 6.09 18.56
CA VAL A 28 -24.74 6.48 17.65
C VAL A 28 -23.59 5.47 17.74
N LEU A 29 -23.14 5.11 18.94
CA LEU A 29 -22.11 4.09 19.14
C LEU A 29 -22.55 2.72 18.62
N LEU A 30 -23.79 2.30 18.90
CA LEU A 30 -24.35 1.03 18.44
C LEU A 30 -24.42 0.92 16.92
N ILE A 31 -24.69 2.03 16.21
CA ILE A 31 -24.81 2.05 14.75
C ILE A 31 -23.44 2.26 14.07
N LEU A 32 -22.61 3.17 14.59
CA LEU A 32 -21.32 3.51 13.97
C LEU A 32 -20.28 2.41 14.13
N MET A 33 -20.24 1.67 15.25
CA MET A 33 -19.24 0.61 15.45
C MET A 33 -19.38 -0.54 14.43
N PRO A 34 -20.56 -1.15 14.24
CA PRO A 34 -20.76 -2.17 13.22
C PRO A 34 -20.51 -1.63 11.80
N SER A 35 -20.91 -0.39 11.54
CA SER A 35 -20.65 0.28 10.26
C SER A 35 -19.16 0.48 10.01
N ALA A 36 -18.38 0.85 11.02
CA ALA A 36 -16.92 0.98 10.93
C ALA A 36 -16.24 -0.38 10.70
N ILE A 37 -16.73 -1.45 11.32
CA ILE A 37 -16.22 -2.81 11.11
C ILE A 37 -16.52 -3.29 9.69
N LEU A 38 -17.75 -3.11 9.20
CA LEU A 38 -18.13 -3.47 7.82
C LEU A 38 -17.34 -2.64 6.79
N ASN A 39 -17.14 -1.35 7.07
CA ASN A 39 -16.32 -0.49 6.23
C ASN A 39 -14.84 -0.92 6.25
N SER A 40 -14.34 -1.41 7.38
CA SER A 40 -12.96 -1.92 7.48
C SER A 40 -12.74 -3.17 6.63
N SER A 41 -13.71 -4.09 6.55
CA SER A 41 -13.60 -5.26 5.67
C SER A 41 -13.60 -4.87 4.18
N PHE A 42 -14.49 -3.96 3.79
CA PHE A 42 -14.54 -3.47 2.40
C PHE A 42 -13.27 -2.69 2.04
N TRP A 43 -12.75 -1.89 2.96
CA TRP A 43 -11.51 -1.16 2.78
C TRP A 43 -10.30 -2.10 2.64
N LEU A 44 -10.24 -3.17 3.46
CA LEU A 44 -9.18 -4.19 3.36
C LEU A 44 -9.24 -4.95 2.03
N GLU A 45 -10.43 -5.27 1.55
CA GLU A 45 -10.65 -5.94 0.25
C GLU A 45 -10.25 -5.02 -0.92
N SER A 46 -10.70 -3.78 -0.92
CA SER A 46 -10.32 -2.79 -1.93
C SER A 46 -8.81 -2.57 -1.98
N ARG A 47 -8.15 -2.51 -0.80
CA ARG A 47 -6.70 -2.35 -0.71
C ARG A 47 -5.93 -3.59 -1.15
N GLU A 48 -6.47 -4.79 -0.96
CA GLU A 48 -5.89 -6.01 -1.50
C GLU A 48 -5.97 -6.04 -3.04
N ILE A 49 -7.13 -5.72 -3.61
CA ILE A 49 -7.29 -5.64 -5.08
C ILE A 49 -6.29 -4.64 -5.68
N LEU A 50 -6.09 -3.49 -5.02
CA LEU A 50 -5.11 -2.50 -5.45
C LEU A 50 -3.67 -3.03 -5.37
N LEU A 51 -3.32 -3.75 -4.29
CA LEU A 51 -2.00 -4.35 -4.13
C LEU A 51 -1.76 -5.47 -5.14
N ASP A 52 -2.77 -6.28 -5.45
CA ASP A 52 -2.71 -7.33 -6.45
C ASP A 52 -2.51 -6.76 -7.85
N GLY A 53 -3.24 -5.70 -8.19
CA GLY A 53 -3.03 -4.97 -9.45
C GLY A 53 -1.62 -4.38 -9.54
N ARG A 54 -1.08 -3.84 -8.43
CA ARG A 54 0.28 -3.30 -8.40
C ARG A 54 1.35 -4.40 -8.51
N LEU A 55 1.13 -5.57 -7.88
CA LEU A 55 2.04 -6.72 -8.02
C LEU A 55 2.06 -7.22 -9.46
N ALA A 56 0.89 -7.46 -10.06
CA ALA A 56 0.81 -7.91 -11.44
C ALA A 56 1.45 -6.90 -12.42
N GLY A 57 1.25 -5.60 -12.19
CA GLY A 57 1.91 -4.55 -12.97
C GLY A 57 3.44 -4.57 -12.84
N LEU A 58 3.96 -4.69 -11.62
CA LEU A 58 5.41 -4.77 -11.38
C LEU A 58 6.03 -6.05 -11.96
N GLU A 59 5.33 -7.19 -11.86
CA GLU A 59 5.76 -8.46 -12.44
C GLU A 59 5.86 -8.35 -13.97
N ALA A 60 4.85 -7.75 -14.63
CA ALA A 60 4.85 -7.52 -16.07
C ALA A 60 5.95 -6.54 -16.51
N GLU A 61 6.21 -5.48 -15.72
CA GLU A 61 7.32 -4.55 -15.97
C GLU A 61 8.68 -5.26 -15.87
N ILE A 62 8.88 -6.12 -14.87
CA ILE A 62 10.11 -6.90 -14.70
C ILE A 62 10.28 -7.87 -15.88
N GLU A 63 9.23 -8.59 -16.27
CA GLU A 63 9.29 -9.54 -17.40
C GLU A 63 9.66 -8.83 -18.71
N SER A 64 9.05 -7.66 -18.97
CA SER A 64 9.37 -6.83 -20.12
C SER A 64 10.85 -6.38 -20.13
N LEU A 65 11.34 -5.90 -18.97
CA LEU A 65 12.75 -5.50 -18.84
C LEU A 65 13.71 -6.69 -18.99
N GLU A 66 13.35 -7.87 -18.49
CA GLU A 66 14.15 -9.09 -18.66
C GLU A 66 14.21 -9.54 -20.12
N GLN A 67 13.11 -9.43 -20.87
CA GLN A 67 13.09 -9.66 -22.32
C GLN A 67 13.97 -8.65 -23.06
N GLN A 68 13.93 -7.38 -22.68
CA GLN A 68 14.81 -6.36 -23.25
C GLN A 68 16.28 -6.67 -22.97
N ILE A 69 16.64 -7.05 -21.74
CA ILE A 69 18.00 -7.46 -21.36
C ILE A 69 18.47 -8.66 -22.18
N ALA A 70 17.59 -9.63 -22.46
CA ALA A 70 17.92 -10.78 -23.31
C ALA A 70 18.23 -10.33 -24.75
N GLY A 71 17.39 -9.47 -25.32
CA GLY A 71 17.62 -8.90 -26.65
C GLY A 71 18.91 -8.08 -26.74
N ASP A 72 19.21 -7.28 -25.72
CA ASP A 72 20.45 -6.48 -25.67
C ASP A 72 21.70 -7.36 -25.56
N LYS A 73 21.62 -8.49 -24.83
CA LYS A 73 22.71 -9.48 -24.78
C LYS A 73 22.93 -10.16 -26.13
N ASP A 74 21.87 -10.52 -26.82
CA ASP A 74 21.96 -11.12 -28.16
C ASP A 74 22.56 -10.12 -29.16
N HIS A 75 22.19 -8.83 -29.04
CA HIS A 75 22.78 -7.77 -29.85
C HIS A 75 24.29 -7.61 -29.59
N LEU A 76 24.71 -7.63 -28.32
CA LEU A 76 26.14 -7.60 -27.95
C LEU A 76 26.90 -8.82 -28.52
N ALA A 77 26.33 -10.02 -28.40
CA ALA A 77 26.94 -11.22 -28.98
C ALA A 77 27.08 -11.13 -30.51
N GLY A 78 26.11 -10.50 -31.19
CA GLY A 78 26.18 -10.21 -32.62
C GLY A 78 27.30 -9.21 -32.98
N LEU A 79 27.48 -8.16 -32.18
CA LEU A 79 28.59 -7.22 -32.34
C LEU A 79 29.95 -7.90 -32.12
N ASP A 80 30.07 -8.76 -31.10
CA ASP A 80 31.29 -9.54 -30.84
C ASP A 80 31.64 -10.48 -32.00
N ALA A 81 30.62 -11.12 -32.60
CA ALA A 81 30.80 -11.94 -33.79
C ALA A 81 31.29 -11.11 -34.98
N GLU A 82 30.75 -9.89 -35.19
CA GLU A 82 31.22 -8.99 -36.26
C GLU A 82 32.69 -8.57 -36.05
N VAL A 83 33.11 -8.29 -34.81
CA VAL A 83 34.51 -7.99 -34.49
C VAL A 83 35.41 -9.19 -34.81
N LEU A 84 34.99 -10.40 -34.44
CA LEU A 84 35.76 -11.63 -34.71
C LEU A 84 35.87 -11.92 -36.21
N ASP A 85 34.82 -11.67 -36.99
CA ASP A 85 34.83 -11.85 -38.43
C ASP A 85 35.77 -10.84 -39.12
N ILE A 86 35.79 -9.58 -38.66
CA ILE A 86 36.75 -8.58 -39.15
C ILE A 86 38.18 -9.00 -38.81
N ALA A 87 38.45 -9.42 -37.57
CA ALA A 87 39.78 -9.87 -37.16
C ALA A 87 40.25 -11.10 -37.96
N ARG A 88 39.34 -12.03 -38.26
CA ARG A 88 39.63 -13.21 -39.10
C ARG A 88 39.93 -12.80 -40.54
N ALA A 89 39.15 -11.88 -41.10
CA ALA A 89 39.40 -11.34 -42.43
C ALA A 89 40.79 -10.71 -42.50
N GLU A 90 41.17 -9.86 -41.54
CA GLU A 90 42.51 -9.26 -41.48
C GLU A 90 43.63 -10.31 -41.39
N GLN A 91 43.47 -11.37 -40.58
CA GLN A 91 44.45 -12.45 -40.50
C GLN A 91 44.68 -13.15 -41.85
N VAL A 92 43.60 -13.47 -42.57
CA VAL A 92 43.68 -14.14 -43.87
C VAL A 92 44.48 -13.29 -44.88
N PHE A 93 44.26 -11.96 -44.89
CA PHE A 93 44.98 -11.08 -45.81
C PHE A 93 46.44 -10.83 -45.39
N SER A 94 46.73 -10.77 -44.09
CA SER A 94 48.09 -10.60 -43.57
C SER A 94 49.03 -11.80 -43.83
N SER A 95 48.45 -12.99 -44.04
CA SER A 95 49.19 -14.22 -44.36
C SER A 95 49.55 -14.39 -45.85
N GLY A 96 49.03 -13.52 -46.72
CA GLY A 96 49.39 -13.47 -48.14
C GLY A 96 50.73 -12.76 -48.35
N SER A 97 51.51 -13.19 -49.35
CA SER A 97 52.86 -12.66 -49.65
C SER A 97 52.92 -11.13 -49.68
N GLU A 98 54.04 -10.56 -49.21
CA GLU A 98 54.27 -9.11 -48.99
C GLU A 98 53.97 -8.20 -50.22
N GLN A 99 53.83 -8.75 -51.42
CA GLN A 99 53.53 -8.02 -52.65
C GLN A 99 52.03 -7.85 -52.96
N GLY A 100 51.13 -8.48 -52.20
CA GLY A 100 49.68 -8.43 -52.41
C GLY A 100 48.86 -7.99 -51.19
N ASN A 101 49.52 -7.41 -50.17
CA ASN A 101 48.87 -7.12 -48.90
C ASN A 101 47.98 -5.86 -49.04
N LEU A 102 46.70 -6.08 -49.37
CA LEU A 102 45.67 -5.04 -49.51
C LEU A 102 45.43 -4.25 -48.20
N TRP A 103 46.01 -4.69 -47.09
CA TRP A 103 45.87 -4.17 -45.73
C TRP A 103 47.19 -3.62 -45.13
N GLY A 104 48.12 -3.18 -45.97
CA GLY A 104 49.28 -2.42 -45.49
C GLY A 104 48.85 -1.18 -44.67
N PRO A 105 49.72 -0.68 -43.76
CA PRO A 105 49.39 0.43 -42.85
C PRO A 105 48.91 1.71 -43.56
N ASP A 106 49.21 1.85 -44.86
CA ASP A 106 48.88 3.01 -45.70
C ASP A 106 47.77 2.75 -46.75
N THR A 107 47.05 1.62 -46.68
CA THR A 107 45.95 1.37 -47.62
C THR A 107 44.62 1.95 -47.12
N ARG A 108 43.83 2.51 -48.05
CA ARG A 108 42.45 3.00 -47.82
C ARG A 108 41.51 1.92 -47.23
N TRP A 109 41.84 0.66 -47.45
CA TRP A 109 41.14 -0.49 -46.87
C TRP A 109 41.44 -0.68 -45.38
N SER A 110 42.66 -0.40 -44.93
CA SER A 110 43.01 -0.44 -43.50
C SER A 110 42.40 0.72 -42.70
N GLU A 111 42.16 1.88 -43.33
CA GLU A 111 41.41 2.99 -42.71
C GLU A 111 39.92 2.67 -42.58
N MET A 112 39.30 2.08 -43.61
CA MET A 112 37.90 1.63 -43.54
C MET A 112 37.69 0.54 -42.49
N GLY A 113 38.61 -0.42 -42.40
CA GLY A 113 38.57 -1.47 -41.37
C GLY A 113 38.64 -0.89 -39.97
N ARG A 114 39.62 -0.01 -39.72
CA ARG A 114 39.76 0.71 -38.44
C ARG A 114 38.51 1.51 -38.08
N ALA A 115 37.98 2.30 -39.02
CA ALA A 115 36.75 3.06 -38.80
C ALA A 115 35.55 2.17 -38.48
N ARG A 116 35.44 0.99 -39.10
CA ARG A 116 34.36 0.04 -38.84
C ARG A 116 34.51 -0.63 -37.47
N VAL A 117 35.71 -1.02 -37.06
CA VAL A 117 35.97 -1.57 -35.73
C VAL A 117 35.69 -0.52 -34.64
N GLU A 118 36.13 0.72 -34.83
CA GLU A 118 35.83 1.82 -33.92
C GLU A 118 34.32 2.07 -33.77
N GLU A 119 33.56 2.02 -34.87
CA GLU A 119 32.10 2.15 -34.83
C GLU A 119 31.44 0.95 -34.12
N ILE A 120 31.92 -0.27 -34.32
CA ILE A 120 31.43 -1.46 -33.60
C ILE A 120 31.73 -1.33 -32.10
N TRP A 121 32.92 -0.88 -31.72
CA TRP A 121 33.27 -0.61 -30.33
C TRP A 121 32.40 0.49 -29.70
N ARG A 122 32.10 1.55 -30.45
CA ARG A 122 31.20 2.60 -30.00
C ARG A 122 29.79 2.05 -29.74
N ARG A 123 29.28 1.22 -30.65
CA ARG A 123 27.98 0.55 -30.50
C ARG A 123 27.98 -0.43 -29.34
N HIS A 124 29.04 -1.23 -29.19
CA HIS A 124 29.21 -2.16 -28.08
C HIS A 124 29.22 -1.41 -26.73
N GLY A 125 29.97 -0.31 -26.63
CA GLY A 125 30.00 0.52 -25.42
C GLY A 125 28.64 1.14 -25.07
N ALA A 126 27.91 1.62 -26.07
CA ALA A 126 26.54 2.13 -25.89
C ALA A 126 25.57 1.02 -25.44
N ALA A 127 25.60 -0.15 -26.10
CA ALA A 127 24.76 -1.29 -25.76
C ALA A 127 25.07 -1.84 -24.37
N GLN A 128 26.35 -1.92 -23.98
CA GLN A 128 26.77 -2.36 -22.66
C GLN A 128 26.32 -1.41 -21.56
N LYS A 129 26.36 -0.10 -21.83
CA LYS A 129 25.81 0.91 -20.91
C LYS A 129 24.30 0.77 -20.76
N GLY A 130 23.56 0.61 -21.86
CA GLY A 130 22.12 0.37 -21.84
C GLY A 130 21.74 -0.89 -21.06
N LEU A 131 22.49 -1.98 -21.26
CA LEU A 131 22.32 -3.24 -20.53
C LEU A 131 22.51 -3.05 -19.01
N ALA A 132 23.54 -2.28 -18.60
CA ALA A 132 23.78 -2.00 -17.19
C ALA A 132 22.64 -1.17 -16.56
N GLU A 133 22.13 -0.17 -17.29
CA GLU A 133 20.99 0.65 -16.85
C GLU A 133 19.69 -0.18 -16.74
N ALA A 134 19.45 -1.08 -17.70
CA ALA A 134 18.31 -2.00 -17.66
C ALA A 134 18.40 -2.98 -16.49
N GLN A 135 19.57 -3.57 -16.24
CA GLN A 135 19.80 -4.46 -15.10
C GLN A 135 19.59 -3.76 -13.76
N GLU A 136 20.02 -2.51 -13.64
CA GLU A 136 19.80 -1.73 -12.42
C GLU A 136 18.31 -1.40 -12.22
N SER A 137 17.61 -1.08 -13.31
CA SER A 137 16.15 -0.89 -13.28
C SER A 137 15.42 -2.15 -12.82
N VAL A 138 15.82 -3.34 -13.31
CA VAL A 138 15.27 -4.63 -12.83
C VAL A 138 15.52 -4.84 -11.35
N ARG A 139 16.73 -4.53 -10.85
CA ARG A 139 17.03 -4.64 -9.41
C ARG A 139 16.13 -3.73 -8.57
N GLN A 140 15.96 -2.48 -8.99
CA GLN A 140 15.09 -1.53 -8.30
C GLN A 140 13.63 -2.03 -8.29
N LYS A 141 13.12 -2.48 -9.43
CA LYS A 141 11.74 -3.01 -9.55
C LYS A 141 11.53 -4.29 -8.74
N ARG A 142 12.51 -5.18 -8.68
CA ARG A 142 12.47 -6.36 -7.79
C ARG A 142 12.45 -5.96 -6.32
N ALA A 143 13.20 -4.94 -5.92
CA ALA A 143 13.14 -4.43 -4.55
C ALA A 143 11.76 -3.83 -4.22
N GLU A 144 11.16 -3.08 -5.15
CA GLU A 144 9.79 -2.58 -5.00
C GLU A 144 8.77 -3.73 -4.87
N LEU A 145 8.91 -4.78 -5.69
CA LEU A 145 8.05 -5.97 -5.63
C LEU A 145 8.12 -6.64 -4.24
N VAL A 146 9.31 -6.81 -3.67
CA VAL A 146 9.49 -7.37 -2.32
C VAL A 146 8.77 -6.52 -1.27
N LEU A 147 8.86 -5.18 -1.37
CA LEU A 147 8.16 -4.28 -0.44
C LEU A 147 6.64 -4.39 -0.56
N VAL A 148 6.10 -4.45 -1.78
CA VAL A 148 4.66 -4.61 -2.01
C VAL A 148 4.18 -5.98 -1.51
N GLN A 149 4.96 -7.04 -1.71
CA GLN A 149 4.65 -8.39 -1.25
C GLN A 149 4.67 -8.48 0.29
N ALA A 150 5.61 -7.82 0.95
CA ALA A 150 5.61 -7.67 2.40
C ALA A 150 4.33 -6.94 2.88
N GLY A 151 3.94 -5.86 2.18
CA GLY A 151 2.68 -5.16 2.45
C GLY A 151 1.45 -6.05 2.32
N LYS A 152 1.39 -6.91 1.29
CA LYS A 152 0.32 -7.89 1.11
C LYS A 152 0.26 -8.91 2.25
N SER A 153 1.41 -9.44 2.68
CA SER A 153 1.47 -10.38 3.82
C SER A 153 0.93 -9.76 5.12
N HIS A 154 1.24 -8.48 5.35
CA HIS A 154 0.73 -7.75 6.50
C HIS A 154 -0.79 -7.54 6.44
N MET A 155 -1.33 -7.22 5.25
CA MET A 155 -2.79 -7.11 5.05
C MET A 155 -3.50 -8.44 5.26
N ALA A 156 -2.93 -9.55 4.78
CA ALA A 156 -3.48 -10.88 5.02
C ALA A 156 -3.52 -11.23 6.52
N HIS A 157 -2.47 -10.86 7.27
CA HIS A 157 -2.44 -11.04 8.71
C HIS A 157 -3.52 -10.19 9.42
N LEU A 158 -3.67 -8.91 9.04
CA LEU A 158 -4.72 -8.04 9.59
C LEU A 158 -6.12 -8.60 9.31
N ARG A 159 -6.37 -9.11 8.10
CA ARG A 159 -7.64 -9.76 7.77
C ARG A 159 -7.90 -10.97 8.66
N ALA A 160 -6.90 -11.83 8.86
CA ALA A 160 -7.02 -13.00 9.72
C ALA A 160 -7.34 -12.61 11.18
N VAL A 161 -6.70 -11.55 11.69
CA VAL A 161 -6.99 -11.02 13.03
C VAL A 161 -8.43 -10.52 13.09
N VAL A 162 -8.86 -9.68 12.13
CA VAL A 162 -10.22 -9.15 12.08
C VAL A 162 -11.25 -10.27 11.95
N SER A 163 -11.02 -11.28 11.12
CA SER A 163 -11.96 -12.41 10.95
C SER A 163 -12.07 -13.24 12.23
N ASN A 164 -10.93 -13.56 12.85
CA ASN A 164 -10.88 -14.40 14.04
C ASN A 164 -11.49 -13.69 15.25
N HIS A 165 -11.33 -12.37 15.32
CA HIS A 165 -11.79 -11.57 16.45
C HIS A 165 -13.14 -10.91 16.19
N ARG A 166 -13.76 -11.13 15.02
CA ARG A 166 -15.04 -10.52 14.64
C ARG A 166 -16.14 -10.81 15.66
N VAL A 167 -16.24 -12.07 16.10
CA VAL A 167 -17.22 -12.50 17.10
C VAL A 167 -16.91 -11.88 18.47
N ALA A 168 -15.64 -11.83 18.86
CA ALA A 168 -15.22 -11.21 20.12
C ALA A 168 -15.49 -9.69 20.12
N LEU A 169 -15.21 -9.00 19.01
CA LEU A 169 -15.51 -7.58 18.81
C LEU A 169 -17.00 -7.30 18.91
N TYR A 170 -17.84 -8.08 18.22
CA TYR A 170 -19.29 -7.96 18.36
C TYR A 170 -19.75 -8.26 19.79
N GLY A 171 -19.14 -9.24 20.47
CA GLY A 171 -19.41 -9.55 21.87
C GLY A 171 -19.10 -8.37 22.79
N VAL A 172 -17.92 -7.75 22.66
CA VAL A 172 -17.52 -6.58 23.47
C VAL A 172 -18.44 -5.39 23.21
N ILE A 173 -18.82 -5.14 21.95
CA ILE A 173 -19.74 -4.06 21.59
C ILE A 173 -21.13 -4.32 22.15
N LEU A 174 -21.65 -5.55 22.04
CA LEU A 174 -22.96 -5.93 22.54
C LEU A 174 -23.02 -5.82 24.06
N VAL A 175 -22.01 -6.34 24.76
CA VAL A 175 -21.90 -6.26 26.22
C VAL A 175 -21.75 -4.80 26.67
N GLY A 176 -20.93 -4.01 25.97
CA GLY A 176 -20.76 -2.58 26.24
C GLY A 176 -22.07 -1.80 26.07
N ALA A 177 -22.78 -2.01 24.95
CA ALA A 177 -24.08 -1.39 24.70
C ALA A 177 -25.15 -1.84 25.70
N PHE A 178 -25.15 -3.11 26.09
CA PHE A 178 -26.05 -3.61 27.11
C PHE A 178 -25.75 -2.99 28.47
N ALA A 179 -24.48 -2.90 28.85
CA ALA A 179 -24.05 -2.29 30.10
C ALA A 179 -24.40 -0.80 30.16
N THR A 180 -24.24 -0.03 29.07
CA THR A 180 -24.60 1.39 29.04
C THR A 180 -26.11 1.60 29.14
N VAL A 181 -26.91 0.78 28.45
CA VAL A 181 -28.38 0.82 28.58
C VAL A 181 -28.81 0.49 30.00
N LEU A 182 -28.25 -0.58 30.59
CA LEU A 182 -28.59 -1.02 31.93
C LEU A 182 -28.17 0.01 32.99
N PHE A 183 -27.01 0.62 32.82
CA PHE A 183 -26.56 1.75 33.65
C PHE A 183 -27.51 2.95 33.55
N ALA A 184 -27.93 3.32 32.33
CA ALA A 184 -28.87 4.42 32.13
C ALA A 184 -30.23 4.16 32.79
N LEU A 185 -30.74 2.93 32.70
CA LEU A 185 -32.00 2.52 33.34
C LEU A 185 -31.90 2.52 34.87
N LEU A 186 -30.84 1.95 35.43
CA LEU A 186 -30.60 1.94 36.88
C LEU A 186 -30.44 3.36 37.44
N TRP A 187 -29.70 4.20 36.74
CA TRP A 187 -29.53 5.60 37.11
C TRP A 187 -30.86 6.37 37.02
N GLY A 188 -31.65 6.12 35.96
CA GLY A 188 -33.04 6.55 35.81
C GLY A 188 -33.91 6.23 37.02
N ALA A 189 -33.94 4.96 37.41
CA ALA A 189 -34.72 4.50 38.55
C ALA A 189 -34.25 5.13 39.87
N LEU A 190 -32.95 5.30 40.06
CA LEU A 190 -32.38 5.89 41.28
C LEU A 190 -32.71 7.39 41.41
N ILE A 191 -32.67 8.14 40.31
CA ILE A 191 -33.12 9.54 40.31
C ILE A 191 -34.62 9.62 40.55
N GLN A 192 -35.42 8.78 39.89
CA GLN A 192 -36.88 8.81 40.04
C GLN A 192 -37.33 8.49 41.47
N THR A 193 -36.68 7.51 42.13
CA THR A 193 -36.94 7.20 43.55
C THR A 193 -36.56 8.36 44.47
N ARG A 194 -35.44 9.04 44.23
CA ARG A 194 -35.04 10.24 44.99
C ARG A 194 -36.03 11.38 44.83
N VAL A 195 -36.47 11.66 43.61
CA VAL A 195 -37.45 12.72 43.33
C VAL A 195 -38.80 12.39 43.99
N ASN A 196 -39.29 11.16 43.88
CA ASN A 196 -40.53 10.74 44.54
C ASN A 196 -40.43 10.80 46.08
N ALA A 197 -39.27 10.46 46.66
CA ALA A 197 -39.04 10.58 48.10
C ALA A 197 -39.10 12.05 48.55
N ILE A 198 -38.51 12.97 47.78
CA ILE A 198 -38.58 14.40 48.06
C ILE A 198 -40.03 14.88 47.94
N LEU A 199 -40.71 14.62 46.82
CA LEU A 199 -42.10 15.05 46.61
C LEU A 199 -43.07 14.52 47.67
N SER A 200 -42.94 13.25 48.06
CA SER A 200 -43.76 12.65 49.12
C SER A 200 -43.45 13.17 50.53
N SER A 201 -42.25 13.70 50.78
CA SER A 201 -41.91 14.36 52.04
C SER A 201 -42.49 15.78 52.11
N TRP A 202 -42.59 16.46 50.96
CA TRP A 202 -43.23 17.76 50.85
C TRP A 202 -44.75 17.64 50.99
N ALA A 203 -45.37 16.65 50.33
CA ALA A 203 -46.81 16.41 50.43
C ALA A 203 -47.28 16.03 51.85
N ARG A 204 -46.38 15.53 52.71
CA ARG A 204 -46.66 15.22 54.13
C ARG A 204 -46.49 16.41 55.08
N LYS A 205 -45.89 17.52 54.61
CA LYS A 205 -45.66 18.72 55.41
C LYS A 205 -46.71 19.82 55.18
N GLN A 206 -47.59 19.64 54.19
CA GLN A 206 -48.82 20.41 54.02
C GLN A 206 -49.96 19.70 54.75
#